data_AF-A0A1Y4AGQ2-F1
#
_entry.id   AF-A0A1Y4AGQ2-F1
#
_cell.length_a   1.000
_cell.length_b   1.000
_cell.length_c   1.000
_cell.angle_alpha   90.00
_cell.angle_beta   90.00
_cell.angle_gamma   90.00
#
_symmetry.space_group_name_H-M   'P 1'
#
loop_
_entity.id
_entity.type
_entity.pdbx_description
1 polymer ?
#
loop_
_entity_poly.entity_id
_entity_poly.type
_entity_poly.pdbx_seq_one_letter_code
_entity_poly.pdbx_strand_id
1 'polypeptide(L)'
;MVQHLWGRHQIGLHNESLVGVFLWRKKATELDEGRCVIRFGRGDFPKLRNGGFVYIDKTDYIWRLAHENGSSFFLSRPRRFGKSMLVSTMQSYFEGRRELFSGTALERMETEWEVYPVIRLDLSTVKTRDLDALEARLSDILRNLENEFTGGMRLAETLGGRLQALITHVREQAGKQVVVLVDEYDAPLLNVIDDPEQFDAFRQVMREFYIPLKACDADLRFVFLTGITKFSQLSIFSELNNLTIISMDPAYAGICGITAEELDSEMGEDIEILAERLNVAPSVARQRLKDYYDGYHFTPESPDIYNPFSLLSAFARGRIKSFWFGSGTPTVLIDAIRAHGWQIVDLTEVDALEAEFDAPTEHSVAPTALLYQSGYLTVKAYDEEAGVYTLGIPNVEVSRGLSESYPLPFLADGCAVIKVGVNFSPETRTIDGWVIQGEPSRL
;
A
#
# COMPACT_ATOMS: atom_id res chain seq x y z
N MET A 1 -17.10 0.51 24.72
CA MET A 1 -16.57 -0.13 23.50
C MET A 1 -16.62 -1.66 23.65
N VAL A 2 -17.34 -2.34 22.75
CA VAL A 2 -17.67 -3.79 22.82
C VAL A 2 -16.47 -4.64 22.43
N GLN A 3 -16.12 -5.62 23.26
CA GLN A 3 -15.17 -6.68 22.92
C GLN A 3 -15.75 -8.02 23.39
N HIS A 4 -16.00 -8.93 22.45
CA HIS A 4 -16.28 -10.34 22.76
C HIS A 4 -14.96 -11.12 22.87
N LEU A 5 -14.79 -11.70 24.06
CA LEU A 5 -13.92 -12.80 24.52
C LEU A 5 -12.94 -13.43 23.51
N TRP A 6 -11.64 -13.39 23.84
CA TRP A 6 -10.66 -14.40 23.41
C TRP A 6 -10.11 -15.10 24.66
N GLY A 7 -10.34 -16.42 24.73
CA GLY A 7 -9.66 -17.31 25.67
C GLY A 7 -8.16 -17.39 25.36
N ARG A 8 -7.36 -17.30 26.42
CA ARG A 8 -5.89 -17.40 26.39
C ARG A 8 -5.48 -18.76 25.84
N HIS A 9 -4.61 -18.79 24.82
CA HIS A 9 -3.56 -19.80 24.68
C HIS A 9 -2.26 -19.07 24.29
N GLN A 10 -1.27 -19.13 25.20
CA GLN A 10 0.10 -18.71 24.97
C GLN A 10 0.73 -19.61 23.89
N ILE A 11 1.33 -19.02 22.86
CA ILE A 11 2.37 -19.67 22.07
C ILE A 11 3.48 -18.64 21.89
N GLY A 12 4.70 -19.04 22.25
CA GLY A 12 5.88 -18.20 22.31
C GLY A 12 6.25 -17.57 20.97
N LEU A 13 6.69 -16.32 21.03
CA LEU A 13 7.28 -15.58 19.92
C LEU A 13 8.77 -15.93 19.84
N HIS A 14 9.15 -16.68 18.82
CA HIS A 14 10.51 -16.67 18.29
C HIS A 14 10.44 -16.36 16.79
N ASN A 15 11.22 -15.35 16.39
CA ASN A 15 11.66 -14.97 15.04
C ASN A 15 10.65 -14.99 13.88
N GLU A 16 10.46 -13.83 13.23
CA GLU A 16 11.06 -13.58 11.90
C GLU A 16 10.59 -12.25 11.31
N SER A 17 11.58 -11.43 11.00
CA SER A 17 11.55 -10.24 10.17
C SER A 17 11.32 -10.60 8.69
N LEU A 18 10.06 -10.64 8.23
CA LEU A 18 9.72 -10.73 6.79
C LEU A 18 8.41 -9.97 6.52
N VAL A 19 8.51 -8.69 6.18
CA VAL A 19 7.35 -7.81 5.93
C VAL A 19 7.34 -7.42 4.46
N GLY A 20 6.52 -8.13 3.69
CA GLY A 20 6.33 -7.97 2.25
C GLY A 20 5.77 -9.27 1.69
N VAL A 21 4.50 -9.56 1.96
CA VAL A 21 3.92 -10.86 1.66
C VAL A 21 2.60 -10.67 0.91
N PHE A 22 2.60 -11.03 -0.37
CA PHE A 22 1.40 -11.34 -1.13
C PHE A 22 1.18 -12.86 -1.09
N LEU A 23 -0.06 -13.29 -1.21
CA LEU A 23 -0.46 -14.69 -1.13
C LEU A 23 -0.86 -15.20 -2.49
N TRP A 24 -0.49 -16.44 -2.77
CA TRP A 24 -0.64 -17.06 -4.07
C TRP A 24 -1.21 -18.49 -3.90
N ARG A 25 -2.26 -18.86 -4.64
CA ARG A 25 -2.85 -20.23 -4.64
C ARG A 25 -2.62 -20.92 -5.98
N LYS A 26 -2.13 -22.17 -6.00
CA LYS A 26 -2.09 -22.99 -7.24
C LYS A 26 -3.50 -23.29 -7.75
N LYS A 27 -3.73 -23.26 -9.06
CA LYS A 27 -5.01 -23.69 -9.67
C LYS A 27 -5.42 -25.08 -9.16
N ALA A 28 -6.70 -25.27 -8.84
CA ALA A 28 -7.24 -26.48 -8.24
C ALA A 28 -6.90 -27.76 -9.01
N THR A 29 -6.79 -27.66 -10.33
CA THR A 29 -6.47 -28.75 -11.26
C THR A 29 -5.03 -29.30 -11.14
N GLU A 30 -4.14 -28.63 -10.41
CA GLU A 30 -2.74 -29.06 -10.20
C GLU A 30 -2.46 -29.55 -8.76
N LEU A 31 -3.50 -29.75 -7.94
CA LEU A 31 -3.34 -30.17 -6.55
C LEU A 31 -3.50 -31.68 -6.42
N ASP A 32 -2.39 -32.39 -6.16
CA ASP A 32 -2.45 -33.73 -5.57
C ASP A 32 -2.99 -33.61 -4.13
N GLU A 33 -4.02 -34.42 -3.82
CA GLU A 33 -4.54 -34.67 -2.47
C GLU A 33 -5.14 -33.47 -1.70
N GLY A 34 -6.06 -32.71 -2.31
CA GLY A 34 -7.07 -31.93 -1.56
C GLY A 34 -6.53 -30.83 -0.64
N ARG A 35 -5.27 -30.41 -0.78
CA ARG A 35 -4.67 -29.31 -0.03
C ARG A 35 -4.43 -28.12 -0.96
N CYS A 36 -5.32 -27.14 -0.90
CA CYS A 36 -5.04 -25.80 -1.42
C CYS A 36 -3.86 -25.20 -0.63
N VAL A 37 -2.66 -25.23 -1.22
CA VAL A 37 -1.47 -24.61 -0.63
C VAL A 37 -1.42 -23.16 -1.08
N ILE A 38 -1.90 -22.24 -0.23
CA ILE A 38 -1.69 -20.81 -0.42
C ILE A 38 -0.30 -20.46 0.11
N ARG A 39 0.62 -20.09 -0.78
CA ARG A 39 2.00 -19.74 -0.43
C ARG A 39 2.14 -18.23 -0.25
N PHE A 40 2.91 -17.86 0.76
CA PHE A 40 3.30 -16.51 1.08
C PHE A 40 4.58 -16.17 0.30
N GLY A 41 4.57 -15.12 -0.52
CA GLY A 41 5.73 -14.71 -1.30
C GLY A 41 5.79 -13.20 -1.52
N ARG A 42 6.99 -12.66 -1.74
CA ARG A 42 7.15 -11.26 -2.15
C ARG A 42 6.39 -11.01 -3.46
N GLY A 43 6.09 -9.72 -3.70
CA GLY A 43 5.50 -9.23 -4.95
C GLY A 43 6.45 -9.39 -6.15
N ASP A 44 6.65 -10.63 -6.58
CA ASP A 44 7.45 -11.01 -7.73
C ASP A 44 6.54 -11.70 -8.75
N PHE A 45 6.22 -10.96 -9.82
CA PHE A 45 5.29 -11.39 -10.85
C PHE A 45 5.79 -12.66 -11.59
N PRO A 46 7.04 -12.74 -12.07
CA PRO A 46 7.58 -13.96 -12.66
C PRO A 46 7.45 -15.18 -11.76
N LYS A 47 7.73 -15.06 -10.45
CA LYS A 47 7.57 -16.17 -9.51
C LYS A 47 6.13 -16.63 -9.37
N LEU A 48 5.16 -15.72 -9.36
CA LEU A 48 3.75 -16.14 -9.37
C LEU A 48 3.41 -16.89 -10.66
N ARG A 49 3.72 -16.30 -11.82
CA ARG A 49 3.25 -16.83 -13.11
C ARG A 49 3.82 -18.23 -13.36
N ASN A 50 5.11 -18.42 -13.09
CA ASN A 50 5.77 -19.72 -13.21
C ASN A 50 5.36 -20.71 -12.11
N GLY A 51 4.81 -20.23 -11.00
CA GLY A 51 4.37 -21.06 -9.87
C GLY A 51 2.95 -21.63 -10.03
N GLY A 52 2.24 -21.31 -11.12
CA GLY A 52 0.87 -21.78 -11.37
C GLY A 52 -0.17 -21.15 -10.46
N PHE A 53 0.13 -19.97 -9.91
CA PHE A 53 -0.73 -19.31 -8.94
C PHE A 53 -1.82 -18.44 -9.58
N VAL A 54 -2.94 -18.24 -8.87
CA VAL A 54 -4.00 -17.29 -9.25
C VAL A 54 -3.45 -15.86 -9.22
N TYR A 55 -3.64 -15.15 -10.33
CA TYR A 55 -3.27 -13.77 -10.53
C TYR A 55 -4.51 -12.99 -10.91
N ILE A 56 -4.87 -11.98 -10.11
CA ILE A 56 -5.92 -11.02 -10.49
C ILE A 56 -5.32 -10.08 -11.52
N ASP A 57 -5.86 -10.13 -12.73
CA ASP A 57 -5.30 -9.44 -13.87
C ASP A 57 -5.56 -7.93 -13.81
N LYS A 58 -4.48 -7.15 -13.69
CA LYS A 58 -4.48 -5.68 -13.73
C LYS A 58 -3.71 -5.14 -14.93
N THR A 59 -3.44 -5.99 -15.91
CA THR A 59 -2.48 -5.68 -16.97
C THR A 59 -3.01 -4.68 -17.99
N ASP A 60 -4.34 -4.52 -18.10
CA ASP A 60 -4.96 -3.49 -18.92
C ASP A 60 -4.60 -2.06 -18.45
N TYR A 61 -4.54 -1.82 -17.13
CA TYR A 61 -4.08 -0.56 -16.57
C TYR A 61 -2.62 -0.27 -16.93
N ILE A 62 -1.75 -1.29 -16.90
CA ILE A 62 -0.33 -1.15 -17.27
C ILE A 62 -0.22 -0.76 -18.74
N TRP A 63 -0.99 -1.41 -19.61
CA TRP A 63 -1.01 -1.09 -21.03
C TRP A 63 -1.43 0.37 -21.26
N ARG A 64 -2.48 0.84 -20.59
CA ARG A 64 -2.95 2.24 -20.70
C ARG A 64 -1.86 3.22 -20.25
N LEU A 65 -1.26 3.02 -19.07
CA LEU A 65 -0.18 3.87 -18.57
C LEU A 65 1.01 3.92 -19.53
N ALA A 66 1.39 2.79 -20.12
CA ALA A 66 2.52 2.72 -21.04
C ALA A 66 2.26 3.46 -22.37
N HIS A 67 0.99 3.62 -22.76
CA HIS A 67 0.56 4.25 -24.02
C HIS A 67 -0.06 5.64 -23.85
N GLU A 68 -0.20 6.12 -22.62
CA GLU A 68 -0.74 7.43 -22.31
C GLU A 68 0.27 8.54 -22.64
N ASN A 69 -0.25 9.75 -22.89
CA ASN A 69 0.57 10.94 -23.13
C ASN A 69 1.19 11.42 -21.82
N GLY A 70 2.27 10.76 -21.41
CA GLY A 70 3.03 11.08 -20.21
C GLY A 70 4.19 10.12 -20.03
N SER A 71 5.33 10.63 -19.58
CA SER A 71 6.52 9.80 -19.30
C SER A 71 6.66 9.48 -17.82
N SER A 72 5.93 10.15 -16.91
CA SER A 72 6.13 10.05 -15.47
C SER A 72 4.81 9.94 -14.72
N PHE A 73 4.66 8.89 -13.90
CA PHE A 73 3.44 8.57 -13.18
C PHE A 73 3.70 8.33 -11.70
N PHE A 74 2.74 8.73 -10.86
CA PHE A 74 2.78 8.54 -9.42
C PHE A 74 1.53 7.84 -8.89
N LEU A 75 1.71 6.76 -8.14
CA LEU A 75 0.65 6.02 -7.46
C LEU A 75 0.91 5.88 -5.96
N SER A 76 0.10 6.54 -5.13
CA SER A 76 -0.05 6.25 -3.71
C SER A 76 -1.22 5.32 -3.47
N ARG A 77 -0.95 4.24 -2.74
CA ARG A 77 -1.97 3.33 -2.18
C ARG A 77 -1.56 2.92 -0.77
N PRO A 78 -2.49 2.49 0.10
CA PRO A 78 -2.13 2.03 1.43
C PRO A 78 -1.17 0.82 1.38
N ARG A 79 -0.53 0.52 2.51
CA ARG A 79 0.36 -0.65 2.64
C ARG A 79 -0.36 -1.92 2.20
N ARG A 80 0.35 -2.82 1.51
CA ARG A 80 -0.14 -4.16 1.12
C ARG A 80 -1.34 -4.20 0.14
N PHE A 81 -1.54 -3.14 -0.63
CA PHE A 81 -2.57 -3.08 -1.69
C PHE A 81 -2.15 -3.64 -3.06
N GLY A 82 -0.92 -4.15 -3.21
CA GLY A 82 -0.47 -4.70 -4.50
C GLY A 82 0.59 -3.88 -5.22
N LYS A 83 1.03 -2.73 -4.68
CA LYS A 83 2.00 -1.83 -5.33
C LYS A 83 3.27 -2.52 -5.84
N SER A 84 3.98 -3.26 -4.99
CA SER A 84 5.19 -3.98 -5.41
C SER A 84 4.93 -5.06 -6.45
N MET A 85 3.75 -5.67 -6.44
CA MET A 85 3.32 -6.61 -7.47
C MET A 85 3.07 -5.91 -8.80
N LEU A 86 2.42 -4.74 -8.76
CA LEU A 86 2.24 -3.90 -9.93
C LEU A 86 3.59 -3.48 -10.52
N VAL A 87 4.53 -3.01 -9.69
CA VAL A 87 5.90 -2.66 -10.13
C VAL A 87 6.62 -3.85 -10.76
N SER A 88 6.55 -5.03 -10.15
CA SER A 88 7.15 -6.24 -10.72
C SER A 88 6.48 -6.68 -12.03
N THR A 89 5.19 -6.43 -12.19
CA THR A 89 4.44 -6.71 -13.42
C THR A 89 4.87 -5.73 -14.52
N MET A 90 4.96 -4.43 -14.22
CA MET A 90 5.48 -3.40 -15.12
C MET A 90 6.90 -3.71 -15.57
N GLN A 91 7.78 -4.10 -14.64
CA GLN A 91 9.14 -4.52 -14.96
C GLN A 91 9.14 -5.65 -16.00
N SER A 92 8.33 -6.69 -15.78
CA SER A 92 8.25 -7.85 -16.69
C SER A 92 7.68 -7.48 -18.06
N TYR A 93 6.76 -6.50 -18.10
CA TYR A 93 6.18 -5.99 -19.34
C TYR A 93 7.21 -5.22 -20.17
N PHE A 94 7.90 -4.24 -19.57
CA PHE A 94 8.90 -3.43 -20.28
C PHE A 94 10.16 -4.23 -20.66
N GLU A 95 10.51 -5.28 -19.90
CA GLU A 95 11.57 -6.23 -20.29
C GLU A 95 11.14 -7.17 -21.44
N GLY A 96 9.89 -7.11 -21.91
CA GLY A 96 9.38 -7.89 -23.04
C GLY A 96 9.16 -9.37 -22.75
N ARG A 97 8.95 -9.76 -21.48
CA ARG A 97 8.74 -11.16 -21.05
C ARG A 97 7.33 -11.67 -21.37
N ARG A 98 6.99 -11.74 -22.65
CA ARG A 98 5.66 -12.06 -23.19
C ARG A 98 5.06 -13.34 -22.61
N GLU A 99 5.88 -14.36 -22.38
CA GLU A 99 5.47 -15.66 -21.86
C GLU A 99 4.78 -15.57 -20.50
N LEU A 100 5.10 -14.56 -19.69
CA LEU A 100 4.50 -14.37 -18.37
C LEU A 100 3.06 -13.84 -18.46
N PHE A 101 2.67 -13.24 -19.57
CA PHE A 101 1.38 -12.57 -19.75
C PHE A 101 0.30 -13.44 -20.40
N SER A 102 0.55 -14.74 -20.61
CA SER A 102 -0.46 -15.59 -21.24
C SER A 102 -1.78 -15.65 -20.45
N GLY A 103 -2.90 -15.41 -21.13
CA GLY A 103 -4.23 -15.33 -20.52
C GLY A 103 -4.55 -14.01 -19.82
N THR A 104 -3.67 -13.00 -19.88
CA THR A 104 -3.96 -11.65 -19.35
C THR A 104 -4.45 -10.70 -20.45
N ALA A 105 -4.97 -9.53 -20.08
CA ALA A 105 -5.43 -8.49 -20.99
C ALA A 105 -4.29 -8.02 -21.91
N LEU A 106 -3.08 -7.87 -21.37
CA LEU A 106 -1.88 -7.52 -22.14
C LEU A 106 -1.59 -8.48 -23.30
N GLU A 107 -1.82 -9.78 -23.17
CA GLU A 107 -1.63 -10.73 -24.30
C GLU A 107 -2.47 -10.36 -25.52
N ARG A 108 -3.64 -9.75 -25.30
CA ARG A 108 -4.58 -9.35 -26.36
C ARG A 108 -4.35 -7.93 -26.85
N MET A 109 -3.88 -7.05 -25.97
CA MET A 109 -3.73 -5.61 -26.24
C MET A 109 -2.37 -5.26 -26.81
N GLU A 110 -1.30 -5.92 -26.36
CA GLU A 110 0.07 -5.63 -26.77
C GLU A 110 0.49 -6.41 -28.01
N THR A 111 0.90 -5.69 -29.05
CA THR A 111 1.29 -6.28 -30.35
C THR A 111 2.79 -6.20 -30.63
N GLU A 112 3.47 -5.17 -30.16
CA GLU A 112 4.87 -4.90 -30.50
C GLU A 112 5.84 -5.59 -29.55
N TRP A 113 5.49 -5.69 -28.26
CA TRP A 113 6.33 -6.30 -27.21
C TRP A 113 7.76 -5.76 -27.23
N GLU A 114 7.87 -4.44 -27.37
CA GLU A 114 9.15 -3.77 -27.39
C GLU A 114 9.92 -3.97 -26.08
N VAL A 115 11.18 -4.37 -26.19
CA VAL A 115 12.08 -4.52 -25.05
C VAL A 115 12.72 -3.17 -24.72
N TYR A 116 12.63 -2.76 -23.46
CA TYR A 116 13.28 -1.58 -22.90
C TYR A 116 14.17 -1.98 -21.72
N PRO A 117 15.31 -1.30 -21.51
CA PRO A 117 16.08 -1.47 -20.29
C PRO A 117 15.30 -0.89 -19.09
N VAL A 118 15.23 -1.64 -18.00
CA VAL A 118 14.48 -1.27 -16.79
C VAL A 118 15.42 -1.12 -15.60
N ILE A 119 15.45 0.07 -15.00
CA ILE A 119 16.11 0.33 -13.73
C ILE A 119 15.06 0.31 -12.63
N ARG A 120 15.16 -0.65 -11.70
CA ARG A 120 14.27 -0.76 -10.55
C ARG A 120 14.96 -0.33 -9.27
N LEU A 121 14.38 0.65 -8.59
CA LEU A 121 14.78 1.13 -7.27
C LEU A 121 13.77 0.65 -6.24
N ASP A 122 14.21 -0.18 -5.30
CA ASP A 122 13.40 -0.67 -4.18
C ASP A 122 13.93 -0.08 -2.87
N LEU A 123 13.16 0.82 -2.26
CA LEU A 123 13.52 1.49 -1.02
C LEU A 123 12.93 0.82 0.23
N SER A 124 12.25 -0.32 0.10
CA SER A 124 11.61 -1.01 1.23
C SER A 124 12.60 -1.44 2.31
N THR A 125 13.88 -1.60 1.95
CA THR A 125 14.96 -1.98 2.86
C THR A 125 15.65 -0.79 3.53
N VAL A 126 15.34 0.44 3.13
CA VAL A 126 15.94 1.66 3.69
C VAL A 126 15.17 2.07 4.94
N LYS A 127 15.43 1.32 6.02
CA LYS A 127 14.85 1.54 7.35
C LYS A 127 15.93 2.08 8.28
N THR A 128 16.05 3.39 8.33
CA THR A 128 17.03 4.10 9.14
C THR A 128 16.46 5.42 9.62
N ARG A 129 16.96 5.88 10.77
CA ARG A 129 16.74 7.22 11.34
C ARG A 129 18.08 7.96 11.48
N ASP A 130 19.05 7.62 10.64
CA ASP A 130 20.37 8.21 10.61
C ASP A 130 20.71 8.59 9.16
N LEU A 131 21.21 9.82 8.96
CA LEU A 131 21.41 10.41 7.64
C LEU A 131 22.57 9.76 6.89
N ASP A 132 23.68 9.49 7.57
CA ASP A 132 24.85 8.81 6.98
C ASP A 132 24.46 7.39 6.53
N ALA A 133 23.66 6.71 7.35
CA ALA A 133 23.11 5.41 6.99
C ALA A 133 22.12 5.49 5.82
N LEU A 134 21.34 6.57 5.65
CA LEU A 134 20.50 6.78 4.46
C LEU A 134 21.37 6.83 3.21
N GLU A 135 22.39 7.68 3.21
CA GLU A 135 23.30 7.84 2.07
C GLU A 135 24.03 6.53 1.74
N ALA A 136 24.51 5.81 2.76
CA ALA A 136 25.16 4.51 2.59
C ALA A 136 24.22 3.48 1.95
N ARG A 137 22.94 3.43 2.35
CA ARG A 137 21.94 2.50 1.78
C ARG A 137 21.60 2.85 0.34
N LEU A 138 21.43 4.13 0.01
CA LEU A 138 21.23 4.58 -1.37
C LEU A 138 22.45 4.25 -2.24
N SER A 139 23.66 4.43 -1.69
CA SER A 139 24.91 4.07 -2.34
C SER A 139 25.03 2.56 -2.61
N ASP A 140 24.58 1.71 -1.68
CA ASP A 140 24.52 0.25 -1.85
C ASP A 140 23.54 -0.15 -2.96
N ILE A 141 22.36 0.47 -3.02
CA ILE A 141 21.37 0.24 -4.10
C ILE A 141 21.99 0.57 -5.45
N LEU A 142 22.59 1.76 -5.58
CA LEU A 142 23.29 2.18 -6.80
C LEU A 142 24.44 1.24 -7.16
N ARG A 143 25.21 0.77 -6.18
CA ARG A 143 26.32 -0.16 -6.44
C ARG A 143 25.81 -1.48 -7.02
N ASN A 144 24.68 -1.98 -6.56
CA ASN A 144 24.08 -3.20 -7.10
C ASN A 144 23.64 -2.99 -8.55
N LEU A 145 23.03 -1.84 -8.87
CA LEU A 145 22.65 -1.50 -10.24
C LEU A 145 23.86 -1.27 -11.15
N GLU A 146 24.90 -0.59 -10.67
CA GLU A 146 26.17 -0.44 -11.40
C GLU A 146 26.81 -1.81 -11.67
N ASN A 147 26.79 -2.74 -10.71
CA ASN A 147 27.27 -4.10 -10.93
C ASN A 147 26.46 -4.82 -12.03
N GLU A 148 25.14 -4.64 -12.05
CA GLU A 148 24.24 -5.25 -13.02
C GLU A 148 24.44 -4.71 -14.44
N PHE A 149 24.50 -3.38 -14.60
CA PHE A 149 24.49 -2.73 -15.91
C PHE A 149 25.87 -2.34 -16.44
N THR A 150 26.84 -2.07 -15.57
CA THR A 150 28.17 -1.54 -15.96
C THR A 150 29.31 -2.51 -15.64
N GLY A 151 29.02 -3.65 -15.00
CA GLY A 151 30.03 -4.56 -14.48
C GLY A 151 30.78 -4.01 -13.27
N GLY A 152 30.18 -3.06 -12.54
CA GLY A 152 30.72 -2.50 -11.29
C GLY A 152 31.56 -1.24 -11.48
N MET A 153 31.48 -0.60 -12.64
CA MET A 153 32.08 0.70 -12.85
C MET A 153 31.26 1.76 -12.11
N ARG A 154 31.90 2.42 -11.15
CA ARG A 154 31.35 3.61 -10.50
C ARG A 154 31.48 4.80 -11.45
N LEU A 155 30.34 5.31 -11.91
CA LEU A 155 30.30 6.32 -12.98
C LEU A 155 30.38 7.77 -12.46
N ALA A 156 30.11 8.00 -11.17
CA ALA A 156 30.20 9.31 -10.52
C ALA A 156 30.39 9.20 -9.00
N GLU A 157 30.67 10.32 -8.34
CA GLU A 157 30.88 10.37 -6.89
C GLU A 157 29.58 10.54 -6.10
N THR A 158 28.74 11.51 -6.47
CA THR A 158 27.51 11.83 -5.75
C THR A 158 26.39 10.83 -6.06
N LEU A 159 25.44 10.65 -5.13
CA LEU A 159 24.31 9.73 -5.30
C LEU A 159 23.49 10.07 -6.56
N GLY A 160 23.07 11.33 -6.71
CA GLY A 160 22.34 11.77 -7.89
C GLY A 160 23.17 11.65 -9.18
N GLY A 161 24.45 12.02 -9.15
CA GLY A 161 25.33 11.89 -10.32
C GLY A 161 25.49 10.44 -10.78
N ARG A 162 25.53 9.49 -9.84
CA ARG A 162 25.60 8.06 -10.15
C ARG A 162 24.32 7.57 -10.82
N LEU A 163 23.14 7.97 -10.32
CA LEU A 163 21.87 7.64 -10.96
C LEU A 163 21.79 8.22 -12.37
N GLN A 164 22.20 9.48 -12.56
CA GLN A 164 22.23 10.15 -13.86
C GLN A 164 23.11 9.38 -14.85
N ALA A 165 24.36 9.11 -14.45
CA ALA A 165 25.33 8.45 -15.31
C ALA A 165 24.92 7.01 -15.63
N LEU A 166 24.29 6.31 -14.68
CA LEU A 166 23.72 4.98 -14.90
C LEU A 166 22.62 5.03 -15.96
N ILE A 167 21.66 5.96 -15.89
CA ILE A 167 20.58 6.10 -16.87
C ILE A 167 21.17 6.35 -18.26
N THR A 168 22.07 7.32 -18.40
CA THR A 168 22.72 7.64 -19.68
C THR A 168 23.48 6.43 -20.23
N HIS A 169 24.26 5.74 -19.39
CA HIS A 169 25.01 4.56 -19.80
C HIS A 169 24.11 3.43 -20.30
N VAL A 170 23.05 3.13 -19.56
CA VAL A 170 22.07 2.08 -19.91
C VAL A 170 21.37 2.43 -21.22
N ARG A 171 21.00 3.70 -21.42
CA ARG A 171 20.42 4.18 -22.68
C ARG A 171 21.38 3.98 -23.86
N GLU A 172 22.65 4.37 -23.68
CA GLU A 172 23.68 4.26 -24.72
C GLU A 172 23.98 2.80 -25.10
N GLN A 173 24.05 1.91 -24.11
CA GLN A 173 24.27 0.49 -24.35
C GLN A 173 23.08 -0.19 -25.04
N ALA A 174 21.86 0.11 -24.61
CA ALA A 174 20.65 -0.51 -25.15
C ALA A 174 20.21 0.12 -26.48
N GLY A 175 20.63 1.36 -26.78
CA GLY A 175 20.15 2.13 -27.92
C GLY A 175 18.67 2.51 -27.83
N LYS A 176 18.08 2.41 -26.64
CA LYS A 176 16.66 2.68 -26.34
C LYS A 176 16.54 3.49 -25.06
N GLN A 177 15.48 4.30 -24.99
CA GLN A 177 15.13 5.02 -23.77
C GLN A 177 14.90 4.07 -22.58
N VAL A 178 15.15 4.54 -21.38
CA VAL A 178 15.18 3.75 -20.14
C VAL A 178 13.86 3.86 -19.39
N VAL A 179 13.44 2.76 -18.78
CA VAL A 179 12.31 2.72 -17.86
C VAL A 179 12.83 2.76 -16.43
N VAL A 180 12.32 3.66 -15.59
CA VAL A 180 12.70 3.76 -14.18
C VAL A 180 11.48 3.46 -13.30
N LEU A 181 11.58 2.44 -12.46
CA LEU A 181 10.51 2.04 -11.53
C LEU A 181 11.00 2.20 -10.09
N VAL A 182 10.27 2.97 -9.28
CA VAL A 182 10.61 3.29 -7.89
C VAL A 182 9.52 2.74 -6.97
N ASP A 183 9.87 1.75 -6.15
CA ASP A 183 8.98 1.15 -5.14
C ASP A 183 9.32 1.65 -3.74
N GLU A 184 8.27 1.87 -2.94
CA GLU A 184 8.32 2.47 -1.59
C GLU A 184 9.18 3.74 -1.49
N TYR A 185 8.99 4.69 -2.42
CA TYR A 185 9.81 5.91 -2.52
C TYR A 185 9.89 6.72 -1.21
N ASP A 186 8.83 6.65 -0.41
CA ASP A 186 8.56 7.37 0.82
C ASP A 186 9.04 6.63 2.07
N ALA A 187 9.50 5.38 1.95
CA ALA A 187 9.93 4.56 3.08
C ALA A 187 11.00 5.22 3.97
N PRO A 188 12.05 5.88 3.43
CA PRO A 188 13.03 6.57 4.27
C PRO A 188 12.41 7.69 5.11
N LEU A 189 11.55 8.50 4.49
CA LEU A 189 10.91 9.68 5.10
C LEU A 189 9.90 9.27 6.18
N LEU A 190 9.17 8.18 5.96
CA LEU A 190 8.24 7.62 6.95
C LEU A 190 8.91 7.19 8.26
N ASN A 191 10.23 6.96 8.29
CA ASN A 191 10.93 6.57 9.52
C ASN A 191 11.28 7.78 10.41
N VAL A 192 11.26 8.98 9.86
CA VAL A 192 11.67 10.23 10.53
C VAL A 192 10.55 11.28 10.52
N ILE A 193 9.35 10.92 10.09
CA ILE A 193 8.17 11.80 10.02
C ILE A 193 7.77 12.41 11.38
N ASP A 194 8.15 11.78 12.50
CA ASP A 194 7.97 12.28 13.86
C ASP A 194 9.07 13.25 14.33
N ASP A 195 10.12 13.47 13.51
CA ASP A 195 11.27 14.33 13.80
C ASP A 195 11.44 15.35 12.66
N PRO A 196 10.90 16.58 12.79
CA PRO A 196 10.92 17.57 11.72
C PRO A 196 12.32 17.94 11.21
N GLU A 197 13.32 18.03 12.10
CA GLU A 197 14.69 18.39 11.71
C GLU A 197 15.33 17.28 10.88
N GLN A 198 15.20 16.02 11.33
CA GLN A 198 15.69 14.88 10.54
C GLN A 198 14.89 14.67 9.27
N PHE A 199 13.58 14.92 9.30
CA PHE A 199 12.73 14.84 8.13
C PHE A 199 13.22 15.76 7.01
N ASP A 200 13.50 17.03 7.32
CA ASP A 200 14.02 17.99 6.35
C ASP A 200 15.39 17.57 5.80
N ALA A 201 16.28 17.04 6.64
CA ALA A 201 17.58 16.53 6.21
C ALA A 201 17.45 15.31 5.28
N PHE A 202 16.59 14.34 5.63
CA PHE A 202 16.32 13.16 4.79
C PHE A 202 15.70 13.57 3.46
N ARG A 203 14.76 14.51 3.50
CA ARG A 203 14.10 15.06 2.32
C ARG A 203 15.12 15.70 1.37
N GLN A 204 16.10 16.43 1.88
CA GLN A 204 17.16 17.02 1.07
C GLN A 204 17.95 15.95 0.30
N VAL A 205 18.39 14.90 0.98
CA VAL A 205 19.13 13.78 0.36
C VAL A 205 18.28 13.07 -0.69
N MET A 206 17.02 12.80 -0.39
CA MET A 206 16.08 12.17 -1.32
C MET A 206 15.82 13.04 -2.55
N ARG A 207 15.69 14.36 -2.38
CA ARG A 207 15.57 15.31 -3.51
C ARG A 207 16.80 15.27 -4.40
N GLU A 208 18.00 15.39 -3.83
CA GLU A 208 19.26 15.33 -4.59
C GLU A 208 19.45 14.00 -5.33
N PHE A 209 18.95 12.91 -4.76
CA PHE A 209 18.96 11.60 -5.41
C PHE A 209 18.06 11.55 -6.66
N TYR A 210 16.88 12.18 -6.64
CA TYR A 210 15.90 12.09 -7.74
C TYR A 210 15.93 13.22 -8.77
N ILE A 211 16.51 14.38 -8.45
CA ILE A 211 16.73 15.49 -9.40
C ILE A 211 17.24 15.02 -10.79
N PRO A 212 18.19 14.07 -10.89
CA PRO A 212 18.67 13.52 -12.16
C PRO A 212 17.60 13.01 -13.13
N LEU A 213 16.46 12.52 -12.62
CA LEU A 213 15.37 12.02 -13.46
C LEU A 213 14.84 13.13 -14.39
N LYS A 214 14.79 14.38 -13.92
CA LYS A 214 14.43 15.53 -14.76
C LYS A 214 15.45 15.76 -15.86
N ALA A 215 16.74 15.74 -15.49
CA ALA A 215 17.83 16.00 -16.43
C ALA A 215 17.90 14.94 -17.53
N CYS A 216 17.45 13.72 -17.23
CA CYS A 216 17.41 12.58 -18.15
C CYS A 216 16.07 12.42 -18.88
N ASP A 217 15.14 13.39 -18.87
CA ASP A 217 13.80 13.22 -19.45
C ASP A 217 13.83 12.71 -20.91
N ALA A 218 14.77 13.20 -21.73
CA ALA A 218 14.97 12.73 -23.10
C ALA A 218 15.46 11.27 -23.20
N ASP A 219 16.16 10.78 -22.17
CA ASP A 219 16.67 9.41 -22.07
C ASP A 219 15.63 8.45 -21.48
N LEU A 220 14.52 8.96 -20.93
CA LEU A 220 13.53 8.18 -20.20
C LEU A 220 12.29 7.90 -21.07
N ARG A 221 11.88 6.63 -21.11
CA ARG A 221 10.65 6.19 -21.77
C ARG A 221 9.45 6.27 -20.83
N PHE A 222 9.69 5.90 -19.57
CA PHE A 222 8.65 5.72 -18.57
C PHE A 222 9.27 5.76 -17.17
N VAL A 223 8.66 6.53 -16.27
CA VAL A 223 9.02 6.64 -14.86
C VAL A 223 7.77 6.36 -14.05
N PHE A 224 7.85 5.41 -13.12
CA PHE A 224 6.75 5.12 -12.21
C PHE A 224 7.24 5.13 -10.78
N LEU A 225 6.58 5.93 -9.96
CA LEU A 225 6.86 6.02 -8.53
C LEU A 225 5.66 5.58 -7.72
N THR A 226 5.91 4.77 -6.70
CA THR A 226 4.84 4.31 -5.82
C THR A 226 5.23 4.31 -4.36
N GLY A 227 4.25 4.58 -3.50
CA GLY A 227 4.42 4.75 -2.05
C GLY A 227 3.10 4.71 -1.31
N ILE A 228 3.11 5.14 -0.06
CA ILE A 228 1.93 5.28 0.79
C ILE A 228 1.48 6.73 0.79
N THR A 229 2.39 7.65 1.09
CA THR A 229 2.08 9.07 1.23
C THR A 229 2.41 9.84 -0.04
N LYS A 230 1.84 11.03 -0.15
CA LYS A 230 2.25 12.09 -1.08
C LYS A 230 3.06 13.13 -0.30
N PHE A 231 4.24 12.79 0.22
CA PHE A 231 5.18 13.82 0.67
C PHE A 231 5.46 14.70 -0.54
N SER A 232 5.05 15.97 -0.47
CA SER A 232 4.46 16.65 -1.64
C SER A 232 5.33 16.62 -2.89
N GLN A 233 4.64 16.65 -4.03
CA GLN A 233 5.23 17.03 -5.30
C GLN A 233 5.90 18.39 -5.27
N LEU A 234 5.71 19.23 -4.23
CA LEU A 234 6.43 20.50 -4.09
C LEU A 234 7.84 20.32 -3.48
N SER A 235 8.13 19.16 -2.88
CA SER A 235 9.22 19.02 -1.91
C SER A 235 10.41 18.19 -2.40
N ILE A 236 10.16 17.09 -3.11
CA ILE A 236 11.19 16.17 -3.68
C ILE A 236 11.10 16.11 -5.21
N PHE A 237 9.89 16.23 -5.75
CA PHE A 237 9.61 16.07 -7.18
C PHE A 237 9.06 17.34 -7.83
N SER A 238 9.19 18.51 -7.20
CA SER A 238 8.72 19.79 -7.75
C SER A 238 9.42 20.15 -9.04
N GLU A 239 10.58 19.56 -9.23
CA GLU A 239 11.39 19.71 -10.40
C GLU A 239 10.96 18.72 -11.52
N LEU A 240 10.15 17.69 -11.26
CA LEU A 240 9.59 16.82 -12.32
C LEU A 240 8.39 17.51 -12.96
N ASN A 241 8.63 18.22 -14.06
CA ASN A 241 7.64 19.07 -14.72
C ASN A 241 6.39 18.32 -15.26
N ASN A 242 6.39 16.98 -15.33
CA ASN A 242 5.34 16.16 -15.98
C ASN A 242 4.85 14.96 -15.13
N LEU A 243 4.93 15.03 -13.79
CA LEU A 243 4.52 13.92 -12.94
C LEU A 243 2.98 13.82 -12.83
N THR A 244 2.39 12.82 -13.48
CA THR A 244 0.95 12.58 -13.47
C THR A 244 0.55 11.78 -12.23
N ILE A 245 -0.30 12.35 -11.37
CA ILE A 245 -0.85 11.66 -10.19
C ILE A 245 -2.07 10.83 -10.61
N ILE A 246 -1.92 9.51 -10.64
CA ILE A 246 -3.03 8.59 -10.98
C ILE A 246 -3.77 8.06 -9.74
N SER A 247 -3.44 8.59 -8.56
CA SER A 247 -3.91 8.04 -7.29
C SER A 247 -5.38 8.29 -7.03
N MET A 248 -5.89 9.44 -7.48
CA MET A 248 -7.30 9.84 -7.37
C MET A 248 -7.95 9.95 -8.76
N ASP A 249 -7.36 9.29 -9.76
CA ASP A 249 -7.94 9.20 -11.10
C ASP A 249 -8.93 8.02 -11.15
N PRO A 250 -10.22 8.25 -11.46
CA PRO A 250 -11.22 7.19 -11.57
C PRO A 250 -10.83 6.09 -12.56
N ALA A 251 -10.11 6.42 -13.64
CA ALA A 251 -9.65 5.45 -14.65
C ALA A 251 -8.65 4.43 -14.09
N TYR A 252 -8.02 4.75 -12.95
CA TYR A 252 -7.02 3.91 -12.28
C TYR A 252 -7.43 3.54 -10.84
N ALA A 253 -8.68 3.78 -10.44
CA ALA A 253 -9.16 3.49 -9.08
C ALA A 253 -8.89 2.02 -8.68
N GLY A 254 -9.23 1.09 -9.58
CA GLY A 254 -9.07 -0.36 -9.41
C GLY A 254 -7.68 -0.94 -9.73
N ILE A 255 -6.66 -0.13 -10.03
CA ILE A 255 -5.31 -0.60 -10.41
C ILE A 255 -4.63 -1.45 -9.31
N CYS A 256 -4.99 -1.20 -8.05
CA CYS A 256 -4.50 -1.90 -6.87
C CYS A 256 -5.68 -2.25 -5.97
N GLY A 257 -5.61 -3.38 -5.30
CA GLY A 257 -6.77 -3.96 -4.61
C GLY A 257 -7.45 -5.06 -5.42
N ILE A 258 -8.51 -5.62 -4.88
CA ILE A 258 -9.37 -6.61 -5.54
C ILE A 258 -10.78 -6.04 -5.56
N THR A 259 -11.44 -5.95 -6.72
CA THR A 259 -12.83 -5.49 -6.77
C THR A 259 -13.80 -6.61 -6.41
N ALA A 260 -15.05 -6.26 -6.11
CA ALA A 260 -16.10 -7.24 -5.86
C ALA A 260 -16.30 -8.20 -7.05
N GLU A 261 -16.19 -7.69 -8.28
CA GLU A 261 -16.31 -8.48 -9.51
C GLU A 261 -15.15 -9.48 -9.65
N GLU A 262 -13.92 -9.05 -9.38
CA GLU A 262 -12.73 -9.92 -9.44
C GLU A 262 -12.73 -10.99 -8.36
N LEU A 263 -13.19 -10.64 -7.15
CA LEU A 263 -13.41 -11.59 -6.07
C LEU A 263 -14.41 -12.68 -6.48
N ASP A 264 -15.50 -12.30 -7.13
CA ASP A 264 -16.51 -13.24 -7.60
C ASP A 264 -16.04 -14.11 -8.77
N SER A 265 -15.37 -13.52 -9.75
CA SER A 265 -14.99 -14.22 -10.97
C SER A 265 -13.79 -15.15 -10.76
N GLU A 266 -12.78 -14.71 -10.02
CA GLU A 266 -11.51 -15.43 -9.88
C GLU A 266 -11.39 -16.23 -8.58
N MET A 267 -12.21 -15.94 -7.57
CA MET A 267 -12.05 -16.50 -6.21
C MET A 267 -13.34 -17.11 -5.63
N GLY A 268 -14.33 -17.43 -6.46
CA GLY A 268 -15.57 -18.08 -6.02
C GLY A 268 -15.34 -19.39 -5.26
N GLU A 269 -14.43 -20.25 -5.75
CA GLU A 269 -14.05 -21.49 -5.04
C GLU A 269 -13.43 -21.22 -3.65
N ASP A 270 -12.65 -20.15 -3.51
CA ASP A 270 -12.02 -19.81 -2.23
C ASP A 270 -13.06 -19.36 -1.19
N ILE A 271 -14.12 -18.69 -1.65
CA ILE A 271 -15.28 -18.33 -0.81
C ILE A 271 -16.00 -19.60 -0.35
N GLU A 272 -16.21 -20.57 -1.24
CA GLU A 272 -16.83 -21.86 -0.88
C GLU A 272 -16.00 -22.61 0.17
N ILE A 273 -14.69 -22.77 -0.07
CA ILE A 273 -13.77 -23.42 0.88
C ILE A 273 -13.76 -22.68 2.23
N LEU A 274 -13.77 -21.34 2.22
CA LEU A 274 -13.83 -20.57 3.45
C LEU A 274 -15.17 -20.78 4.17
N ALA A 275 -16.29 -20.82 3.44
CA ALA A 275 -17.62 -21.03 4.00
C ALA A 275 -17.73 -22.39 4.69
N GLU A 276 -17.19 -23.45 4.08
CA GLU A 276 -17.08 -24.77 4.68
C GLU A 276 -16.27 -24.74 5.98
N ARG A 277 -15.09 -24.11 5.96
CA ARG A 277 -14.24 -23.97 7.16
C ARG A 277 -14.90 -23.17 8.28
N LEU A 278 -15.71 -22.17 7.93
CA LEU A 278 -16.44 -21.34 8.87
C LEU A 278 -17.78 -21.98 9.31
N ASN A 279 -18.19 -23.10 8.70
CA ASN A 279 -19.49 -23.75 8.90
C ASN A 279 -20.67 -22.79 8.69
N VAL A 280 -20.65 -22.05 7.58
CA VAL A 280 -21.70 -21.11 7.16
C VAL A 280 -22.01 -21.26 5.67
N ALA A 281 -23.13 -20.70 5.22
CA ALA A 281 -23.42 -20.63 3.78
C ALA A 281 -22.41 -19.70 3.05
N PRO A 282 -22.07 -19.96 1.76
CA PRO A 282 -21.19 -19.11 0.97
C PRO A 282 -21.60 -17.64 0.94
N SER A 283 -22.91 -17.35 0.87
CA SER A 283 -23.44 -15.98 0.94
C SER A 283 -23.10 -15.27 2.25
N VAL A 284 -23.11 -16.00 3.38
CA VAL A 284 -22.75 -15.47 4.69
C VAL A 284 -21.24 -15.27 4.80
N ALA A 285 -20.43 -16.19 4.28
CA ALA A 285 -18.98 -16.01 4.24
C ALA A 285 -18.60 -14.78 3.40
N ARG A 286 -19.24 -14.61 2.24
CA ARG A 286 -19.09 -13.45 1.37
C ARG A 286 -19.46 -12.14 2.07
N GLN A 287 -20.62 -12.09 2.72
CA GLN A 287 -21.01 -10.88 3.47
C GLN A 287 -19.99 -10.55 4.57
N ARG A 288 -19.50 -11.56 5.30
CA ARG A 288 -18.47 -11.33 6.32
C ARG A 288 -17.15 -10.84 5.73
N LEU A 289 -16.74 -11.31 4.56
CA LEU A 289 -15.56 -10.79 3.86
C LEU A 289 -15.78 -9.33 3.45
N LYS A 290 -16.97 -9.00 2.93
CA LYS A 290 -17.37 -7.63 2.61
C LYS A 290 -17.26 -6.73 3.84
N ASP A 291 -17.91 -7.10 4.94
CA ASP A 291 -17.92 -6.29 6.17
C ASP A 291 -16.52 -6.05 6.76
N TYR A 292 -15.61 -7.03 6.61
CA TYR A 292 -14.28 -6.96 7.22
C TYR A 292 -13.21 -6.33 6.35
N TYR A 293 -13.24 -6.52 5.03
CA TYR A 293 -12.09 -6.24 4.14
C TYR A 293 -12.40 -5.34 2.95
N ASP A 294 -13.67 -5.09 2.65
CA ASP A 294 -14.14 -4.17 1.60
C ASP A 294 -14.15 -2.71 2.10
N GLY A 295 -14.71 -1.81 1.30
CA GLY A 295 -15.07 -0.47 1.70
C GLY A 295 -13.95 0.54 1.49
N TYR A 296 -12.97 0.24 0.62
CA TYR A 296 -11.99 1.23 0.16
C TYR A 296 -12.44 1.84 -1.16
N HIS A 297 -12.67 3.15 -1.16
CA HIS A 297 -12.84 4.00 -2.33
C HIS A 297 -11.68 4.99 -2.40
N PHE A 298 -11.02 5.05 -3.57
CA PHE A 298 -9.92 5.98 -3.83
C PHE A 298 -10.35 7.23 -4.61
N THR A 299 -11.54 7.18 -5.19
CA THR A 299 -12.22 8.25 -5.94
C THR A 299 -13.71 8.18 -5.62
N PRO A 300 -14.50 9.25 -5.86
CA PRO A 300 -15.94 9.22 -5.64
C PRO A 300 -16.65 8.11 -6.46
N GLU A 301 -16.20 7.88 -7.70
CA GLU A 301 -16.74 6.84 -8.59
C GLU A 301 -15.97 5.51 -8.52
N SER A 302 -15.19 5.29 -7.46
CA SER A 302 -14.39 4.08 -7.30
C SER A 302 -15.29 2.85 -7.13
N PRO A 303 -14.93 1.68 -7.69
CA PRO A 303 -15.55 0.43 -7.27
C PRO A 303 -15.23 0.16 -5.78
N ASP A 304 -16.04 -0.71 -5.18
CA ASP A 304 -15.77 -1.35 -3.89
C ASP A 304 -14.46 -2.15 -4.00
N ILE A 305 -13.42 -1.71 -3.28
CA ILE A 305 -12.11 -2.37 -3.30
C ILE A 305 -11.83 -3.07 -1.96
N TYR A 306 -11.46 -4.34 -2.07
CA TYR A 306 -11.01 -5.18 -0.97
C TYR A 306 -9.51 -5.03 -0.75
N ASN A 307 -9.10 -5.05 0.53
CA ASN A 307 -7.69 -5.19 0.90
C ASN A 307 -7.16 -6.58 0.50
N PRO A 308 -6.23 -6.71 -0.47
CA PRO A 308 -5.80 -8.02 -0.96
C PRO A 308 -5.12 -8.84 0.12
N PHE A 309 -4.32 -8.21 0.97
CA PHE A 309 -3.57 -8.91 2.00
C PHE A 309 -4.48 -9.55 3.05
N SER A 310 -5.48 -8.82 3.51
CA SER A 310 -6.44 -9.33 4.49
C SER A 310 -7.33 -10.42 3.91
N LEU A 311 -7.86 -10.19 2.70
CA LEU A 311 -8.69 -11.15 1.99
C LEU A 311 -7.95 -12.48 1.76
N LEU A 312 -6.75 -12.43 1.19
CA LEU A 312 -5.96 -13.64 0.94
C LEU A 312 -5.51 -14.31 2.25
N SER A 313 -5.21 -13.53 3.28
CA SER A 313 -4.89 -14.06 4.61
C SER A 313 -6.07 -14.82 5.23
N ALA A 314 -7.30 -14.37 4.98
CA ALA A 314 -8.50 -15.04 5.44
C ALA A 314 -8.71 -16.38 4.75
N PHE A 315 -8.53 -16.44 3.43
CA PHE A 315 -8.58 -17.69 2.66
C PHE A 315 -7.52 -18.68 3.14
N ALA A 316 -6.27 -18.25 3.26
CA ALA A 316 -5.18 -19.12 3.66
C ALA A 316 -5.37 -19.70 5.06
N ARG A 317 -5.80 -18.87 6.01
CA ARG A 317 -5.97 -19.28 7.41
C ARG A 317 -7.36 -19.86 7.71
N GLY A 318 -8.29 -19.81 6.75
CA GLY A 318 -9.66 -20.28 6.93
C GLY A 318 -10.43 -19.51 8.01
N ARG A 319 -10.09 -18.24 8.26
CA ARG A 319 -10.72 -17.43 9.31
C ARG A 319 -10.67 -15.94 8.99
N ILE A 320 -11.73 -15.22 9.36
CA ILE A 320 -11.83 -13.77 9.20
C ILE A 320 -11.33 -13.10 10.49
N LYS A 321 -10.28 -12.30 10.36
CA LYS A 321 -9.61 -11.55 11.44
C LYS A 321 -8.93 -10.29 10.91
N SER A 322 -8.51 -9.42 11.82
CA SER A 322 -7.62 -8.30 11.50
C SER A 322 -6.22 -8.83 11.17
N PHE A 323 -5.86 -8.78 9.88
CA PHE A 323 -4.57 -9.20 9.35
C PHE A 323 -3.72 -8.01 8.93
N TRP A 324 -4.30 -7.01 8.25
CA TRP A 324 -3.62 -5.81 7.78
C TRP A 324 -3.23 -4.89 8.94
N PHE A 325 -4.14 -4.64 9.89
CA PHE A 325 -3.85 -3.73 11.00
C PHE A 325 -2.75 -4.26 11.92
N GLY A 326 -2.78 -5.57 12.26
CA GLY A 326 -1.79 -6.20 13.14
C GLY A 326 -0.38 -6.35 12.56
N SER A 327 -0.12 -5.73 11.40
CA SER A 327 1.03 -6.02 10.56
C SER A 327 2.02 -4.86 10.42
N GLY A 328 1.77 -3.79 11.18
CA GLY A 328 2.66 -2.66 11.33
C GLY A 328 1.98 -1.31 11.15
N THR A 329 0.92 -1.05 11.94
CA THR A 329 0.42 0.31 12.16
C THR A 329 1.59 1.20 12.59
N PRO A 330 1.98 2.21 11.81
CA PRO A 330 2.99 3.15 12.25
C PRO A 330 2.48 3.83 13.52
N THR A 331 3.21 3.69 14.63
CA THR A 331 2.96 4.43 15.88
C THR A 331 2.75 5.91 15.60
N VAL A 332 3.53 6.43 14.65
CA VAL A 332 3.40 7.75 14.04
C VAL A 332 1.95 8.19 13.76
N LEU A 333 1.11 7.33 13.18
CA LEU A 333 -0.28 7.72 12.84
C LEU A 333 -1.13 7.91 14.09
N ILE A 334 -0.92 7.06 15.09
CA ILE A 334 -1.59 7.16 16.38
C ILE A 334 -1.08 8.41 17.11
N ASP A 335 0.22 8.68 17.03
CA ASP A 335 0.84 9.87 17.61
C ASP A 335 0.33 11.16 16.92
N ALA A 336 0.12 11.12 15.59
CA ALA A 336 -0.45 12.23 14.83
C ALA A 336 -1.93 12.50 15.21
N ILE A 337 -2.76 11.46 15.30
CA ILE A 337 -4.15 11.58 15.80
C ILE A 337 -4.14 12.20 17.21
N ARG A 338 -3.25 11.72 18.09
CA ARG A 338 -3.09 12.22 19.46
C ARG A 338 -2.68 13.68 19.51
N ALA A 339 -1.67 14.08 18.73
CA ALA A 339 -1.18 15.45 18.70
C ALA A 339 -2.27 16.46 18.30
N HIS A 340 -3.20 16.03 17.44
CA HIS A 340 -4.36 16.83 17.02
C HIS A 340 -5.55 16.78 18.00
N GLY A 341 -5.49 15.91 19.02
CA GLY A 341 -6.55 15.76 20.01
C GLY A 341 -7.80 15.02 19.52
N TRP A 342 -7.73 14.36 18.37
CA TRP A 342 -8.86 13.62 17.78
C TRP A 342 -9.12 12.30 18.52
N GLN A 343 -10.39 11.97 18.72
CA GLN A 343 -10.84 10.67 19.18
C GLN A 343 -11.23 9.78 18.00
N ILE A 344 -11.27 8.45 18.19
CA ILE A 344 -11.71 7.52 17.14
C ILE A 344 -13.13 7.85 16.64
N VAL A 345 -14.00 8.35 17.52
CA VAL A 345 -15.36 8.75 17.13
C VAL A 345 -15.36 9.88 16.11
N ASP A 346 -14.37 10.78 16.17
CA ASP A 346 -14.21 11.88 15.22
C ASP A 346 -13.79 11.36 13.85
N LEU A 347 -13.20 10.16 13.75
CA LEU A 347 -12.80 9.53 12.49
C LEU A 347 -13.96 8.83 11.74
N THR A 348 -15.16 8.80 12.32
CA THR A 348 -16.31 8.14 11.68
C THR A 348 -16.80 8.89 10.46
N GLU A 349 -16.77 10.21 10.51
CA GLU A 349 -17.14 11.12 9.44
C GLU A 349 -16.26 12.38 9.56
N VAL A 350 -15.38 12.58 8.59
CA VAL A 350 -14.47 13.73 8.55
C VAL A 350 -14.55 14.37 7.18
N ASP A 351 -14.87 15.66 7.14
CA ASP A 351 -14.80 16.42 5.91
C ASP A 351 -13.37 16.88 5.64
N ALA A 352 -12.94 16.76 4.38
CA ALA A 352 -11.65 17.21 3.89
C ALA A 352 -11.84 17.95 2.56
N LEU A 353 -11.26 19.14 2.44
CA LEU A 353 -11.24 19.87 1.17
C LEU A 353 -10.35 19.15 0.16
N GLU A 354 -10.71 19.21 -1.12
CA GLU A 354 -9.90 18.64 -2.21
C GLU A 354 -8.43 19.10 -2.16
N ALA A 355 -8.20 20.37 -1.87
CA ALA A 355 -6.87 20.96 -1.73
C ALA A 355 -6.02 20.33 -0.59
N GLU A 356 -6.64 19.69 0.40
CA GLU A 356 -5.90 19.02 1.49
C GLU A 356 -5.20 17.74 1.01
N PHE A 357 -5.67 17.12 -0.07
CA PHE A 357 -5.04 15.92 -0.63
C PHE A 357 -3.80 16.21 -1.47
N ASP A 358 -3.66 17.47 -1.92
CA ASP A 358 -2.49 17.99 -2.64
C ASP A 358 -1.57 18.83 -1.73
N ALA A 359 -2.05 19.20 -0.54
CA ALA A 359 -1.24 19.87 0.46
C ALA A 359 -0.12 18.95 0.97
N PRO A 360 1.11 19.48 1.20
CA PRO A 360 2.18 18.71 1.79
C PRO A 360 1.79 18.17 3.18
N THR A 361 1.81 16.85 3.34
CA THR A 361 1.57 16.17 4.62
C THR A 361 2.62 16.50 5.70
N GLU A 362 3.70 17.19 5.31
CA GLU A 362 4.84 17.60 6.14
C GLU A 362 4.46 18.76 7.09
N HIS A 363 3.49 19.58 6.70
CA HIS A 363 3.03 20.75 7.46
C HIS A 363 1.51 20.79 7.64
N SER A 364 0.80 19.76 7.17
CA SER A 364 -0.66 19.73 7.27
C SER A 364 -1.08 19.62 8.73
N VAL A 365 -1.83 20.63 9.17
CA VAL A 365 -2.52 20.74 10.47
C VAL A 365 -3.72 19.75 10.54
N ALA A 366 -3.94 18.93 9.51
CA ALA A 366 -5.01 17.96 9.46
C ALA A 366 -4.45 16.56 9.11
N PRO A 367 -4.55 15.57 10.02
CA PRO A 367 -4.06 14.21 9.78
C PRO A 367 -4.93 13.45 8.77
N THR A 368 -6.00 14.06 8.25
CA THR A 368 -6.95 13.49 7.29
C THR A 368 -6.30 12.92 6.05
N ALA A 369 -5.48 13.72 5.35
CA ALA A 369 -4.80 13.28 4.13
C ALA A 369 -3.86 12.08 4.41
N LEU A 370 -3.13 12.13 5.53
CA LEU A 370 -2.23 11.07 5.95
C LEU A 370 -3.00 9.79 6.33
N LEU A 371 -4.11 9.90 7.06
CA LEU A 371 -4.98 8.78 7.43
C LEU A 371 -5.67 8.15 6.22
N TYR A 372 -6.09 8.96 5.25
CA TYR A 372 -6.62 8.49 3.97
C TYR A 372 -5.55 7.74 3.17
N GLN A 373 -4.40 8.36 2.92
CA GLN A 373 -3.29 7.77 2.14
C GLN A 373 -2.76 6.47 2.76
N SER A 374 -2.75 6.39 4.09
CA SER A 374 -2.36 5.20 4.83
C SER A 374 -3.46 4.14 4.98
N GLY A 375 -4.68 4.41 4.55
CA GLY A 375 -5.80 3.45 4.47
C GLY A 375 -6.63 3.30 5.75
N TYR A 376 -6.56 4.28 6.67
CA TYR A 376 -7.40 4.32 7.87
C TYR A 376 -8.71 5.06 7.64
N LEU A 377 -8.71 5.98 6.66
CA LEU A 377 -9.89 6.63 6.13
C LEU A 377 -10.04 6.30 4.64
N THR A 378 -11.27 6.43 4.15
CA THR A 378 -11.63 6.23 2.75
C THR A 378 -12.70 7.24 2.36
N VAL A 379 -12.87 7.49 1.06
CA VAL A 379 -13.97 8.31 0.53
C VAL A 379 -15.32 7.62 0.79
N LYS A 380 -16.25 8.36 1.37
CA LYS A 380 -17.65 7.94 1.59
C LYS A 380 -18.62 8.74 0.72
N ALA A 381 -18.33 10.02 0.51
CA ALA A 381 -19.07 10.90 -0.39
C ALA A 381 -18.18 12.03 -0.89
N TYR A 382 -18.60 12.70 -1.95
CA TYR A 382 -17.98 13.91 -2.48
C TYR A 382 -19.08 14.89 -2.90
N ASP A 383 -18.96 16.13 -2.46
CA ASP A 383 -19.78 17.26 -2.88
C ASP A 383 -18.99 18.07 -3.92
N GLU A 384 -19.38 17.93 -5.19
CA GLU A 384 -18.73 18.58 -6.33
C GLU A 384 -18.92 20.11 -6.32
N GLU A 385 -20.04 20.62 -5.79
CA GLU A 385 -20.29 22.06 -5.73
C GLU A 385 -19.42 22.72 -4.65
N ALA A 386 -19.21 22.02 -3.53
CA ALA A 386 -18.39 22.51 -2.42
C ALA A 386 -16.90 22.14 -2.55
N GLY A 387 -16.55 21.15 -3.38
CA GLY A 387 -15.19 20.59 -3.45
C GLY A 387 -14.77 19.87 -2.16
N VAL A 388 -15.72 19.22 -1.50
CA VAL A 388 -15.55 18.61 -0.17
C VAL A 388 -15.72 17.10 -0.26
N TYR A 389 -14.73 16.38 0.26
CA TYR A 389 -14.80 14.93 0.47
C TYR A 389 -15.26 14.62 1.89
N THR A 390 -16.24 13.73 2.02
CA THR A 390 -16.56 13.10 3.31
C THR A 390 -15.80 11.79 3.40
N LEU A 391 -14.93 11.71 4.41
CA LEU A 391 -14.10 10.56 4.71
C LEU A 391 -14.64 9.79 5.91
N GLY A 392 -14.36 8.48 5.96
CA GLY A 392 -14.71 7.67 7.12
C GLY A 392 -13.93 6.36 7.17
N ILE A 393 -14.11 5.60 8.24
CA ILE A 393 -13.46 4.30 8.42
C ILE A 393 -13.95 3.31 7.33
N PRO A 394 -13.05 2.58 6.63
CA PRO A 394 -13.45 1.71 5.52
C PRO A 394 -14.28 0.51 5.97
N ASN A 395 -13.84 -0.20 7.01
CA ASN A 395 -14.41 -1.48 7.41
C ASN A 395 -14.18 -1.83 8.89
N VAL A 396 -14.72 -3.00 9.29
CA VAL A 396 -14.61 -3.53 10.65
C VAL A 396 -13.16 -3.80 11.04
N GLU A 397 -12.29 -4.22 10.12
CA GLU A 397 -10.89 -4.48 10.43
C GLU A 397 -10.18 -3.21 10.93
N VAL A 398 -10.32 -2.10 10.21
CA VAL A 398 -9.69 -0.83 10.57
C VAL A 398 -10.34 -0.25 11.83
N SER A 399 -11.67 -0.26 11.92
CA SER A 399 -12.40 0.20 13.11
C SER A 399 -11.93 -0.52 14.38
N ARG A 400 -11.82 -1.85 14.30
CA ARG A 400 -11.37 -2.69 15.42
C ARG A 400 -9.90 -2.43 15.75
N GLY A 401 -9.04 -2.34 14.73
CA GLY A 401 -7.63 -2.08 14.94
C GLY A 401 -7.38 -0.74 15.63
N LEU A 402 -8.01 0.34 15.16
CA LEU A 402 -7.94 1.66 15.79
C LEU A 402 -8.41 1.57 17.25
N SER A 403 -9.56 0.93 17.48
CA SER A 403 -10.11 0.72 18.83
C SER A 403 -9.18 -0.04 19.77
N GLU A 404 -8.45 -1.04 19.28
CA GLU A 404 -7.53 -1.85 20.09
C GLU A 404 -6.19 -1.14 20.33
N SER A 405 -5.70 -0.32 19.40
CA SER A 405 -4.39 0.34 19.51
C SER A 405 -4.42 1.76 20.08
N TYR A 406 -5.52 2.49 19.92
CA TYR A 406 -5.66 3.84 20.46
C TYR A 406 -5.44 3.94 21.99
N PRO A 407 -5.82 2.95 22.83
CA PRO A 407 -5.53 3.01 24.27
C PRO A 407 -4.06 2.77 24.65
N LEU A 408 -3.24 2.20 23.76
CA LEU A 408 -1.87 1.75 24.10
C LEU A 408 -0.94 2.89 24.54
N PRO A 409 -0.93 4.07 23.89
CA PRO A 409 -0.10 5.20 24.36
C PRO A 409 -0.52 5.71 25.74
N PHE A 410 -1.82 5.72 26.05
CA PHE A 410 -2.32 6.13 27.37
C PHE A 410 -1.85 5.17 28.47
N LEU A 411 -1.86 3.86 28.19
CA LEU A 411 -1.31 2.86 29.10
C LEU A 411 0.21 3.03 29.28
N ALA A 412 0.94 3.38 28.22
CA ALA A 412 2.38 3.63 28.28
C ALA A 412 2.72 4.89 29.11
N ASP A 413 1.89 5.92 29.05
CA ASP A 413 2.02 7.16 29.83
C ASP A 413 1.51 7.03 31.28
N GLY A 414 1.18 5.81 31.73
CA GLY A 414 0.66 5.55 33.08
C GLY A 414 -0.77 6.06 33.32
N CYS A 415 -1.51 6.45 32.28
CA CYS A 415 -2.90 6.87 32.40
C CYS A 415 -3.80 5.66 32.68
N ALA A 416 -4.76 5.84 33.59
CA ALA A 416 -5.79 4.85 33.81
C ALA A 416 -6.79 4.83 32.63
N VAL A 417 -6.81 3.74 31.86
CA VAL A 417 -7.81 3.53 30.82
C VAL A 417 -9.04 2.86 31.43
N ILE A 418 -10.18 3.55 31.41
CA ILE A 418 -11.45 3.05 31.95
C ILE A 418 -12.37 2.64 30.79
N LYS A 419 -12.82 1.38 30.82
CA LYS A 419 -13.77 0.86 29.83
C LYS A 419 -15.18 1.33 30.17
N VAL A 420 -15.74 2.16 29.29
CA VAL A 420 -17.14 2.60 29.38
C VAL A 420 -17.95 1.94 28.26
N GLY A 421 -19.00 1.21 28.64
CA GLY A 421 -20.04 0.71 27.75
C GLY A 421 -21.31 1.57 27.87
N VAL A 422 -22.13 1.55 26.82
CA VAL A 422 -23.48 2.13 26.83
C VAL A 422 -24.48 1.01 26.64
N ASN A 423 -25.50 0.98 27.49
CA ASN A 423 -26.63 0.09 27.33
C ASN A 423 -27.63 0.76 26.38
N PHE A 424 -27.64 0.30 25.13
CA PHE A 424 -28.52 0.84 24.10
C PHE A 424 -29.84 0.07 24.11
N SER A 425 -30.96 0.77 24.28
CA SER A 425 -32.29 0.16 24.23
C SER A 425 -32.80 0.09 22.79
N PRO A 426 -33.04 -1.11 22.26
CA PRO A 426 -33.58 -1.27 20.90
C PRO A 426 -35.02 -0.72 20.78
N GLU A 427 -35.76 -0.65 21.89
CA GLU A 427 -37.18 -0.27 21.94
C GLU A 427 -37.38 1.25 21.97
N THR A 428 -36.56 1.97 22.75
CA THR A 428 -36.64 3.43 22.88
C THR A 428 -35.64 4.17 21.99
N ARG A 429 -34.66 3.45 21.41
CA ARG A 429 -33.53 4.01 20.66
C ARG A 429 -32.71 5.03 21.45
N THR A 430 -32.74 4.93 22.78
CA THR A 430 -31.98 5.78 23.71
C THR A 430 -30.91 4.99 24.45
N ILE A 431 -29.93 5.72 25.01
CA ILE A 431 -28.96 5.16 25.94
C ILE A 431 -29.63 5.11 27.31
N ASP A 432 -29.92 3.91 27.81
CA ASP A 432 -30.62 3.69 29.08
C ASP A 432 -29.67 3.69 30.29
N GLY A 433 -28.35 3.64 30.05
CA GLY A 433 -27.35 3.77 31.11
C GLY A 433 -25.92 3.50 30.64
N TRP A 434 -24.96 3.98 31.45
CA TRP A 434 -23.53 3.73 31.25
C TRP A 434 -23.10 2.52 32.09
N VAL A 435 -22.44 1.55 31.47
CA VAL A 435 -21.86 0.39 32.16
C VAL A 435 -20.36 0.56 32.21
N ILE A 436 -19.83 0.89 33.40
CA ILE A 436 -18.39 0.94 33.66
C ILE A 436 -18.00 -0.43 34.21
N GLN A 437 -17.09 -1.14 33.54
CA GLN A 437 -16.53 -2.41 34.06
C GLN A 437 -15.00 -2.34 34.15
N GLY A 438 -14.49 -2.45 35.38
CA GLY A 438 -13.08 -2.62 35.72
C GLY A 438 -12.65 -1.73 36.89
N GLU A 439 -12.02 -2.33 37.92
CA GLU A 439 -11.11 -1.55 38.77
C GLU A 439 -9.91 -1.10 37.92
N PRO A 440 -9.33 0.08 38.18
CA PRO A 440 -8.20 0.60 37.42
C PRO A 440 -7.04 -0.40 37.53
N SER A 441 -6.77 -1.14 36.45
CA SER A 441 -5.58 -1.96 36.33
C SER A 441 -4.37 -1.03 36.22
N ARG A 442 -3.74 -0.76 37.36
CA ARG A 442 -2.34 -0.32 37.42
C ARG A 442 -1.48 -1.54 37.08
N LEU A 443 -0.57 -1.41 36.12
CA LEU A 443 0.55 -2.34 35.98
C LEU A 443 1.48 -2.22 37.19
#